data_AF-K1UC84-F1
#
_entry.id   AF-K1UC84-F1
#
_cell.length_a   1.000
_cell.length_b   1.000
_cell.length_c   1.000
_cell.angle_alpha   90.00
_cell.angle_beta   90.00
_cell.angle_gamma   90.00
#
_symmetry.space_group_name_H-M   'P 1'
#
loop_
_entity.id
_entity.type
_entity.pdbx_description
1 polymer ?
#
loop_
_entity_poly.entity_id
_entity_poly.type
_entity_poly.pdbx_seq_one_letter_code
_entity_poly.pdbx_strand_id
1 'polypeptide(L)'
;MKYSAEGGGKRIRPVLTLEFCRVCGGEVQRAIPFACAVEMIHTYSLIHDDLPCMDNDDMRRGKPSCHKAFGEEYALLAGDGLLTLAFETLSKAEDIKV
;
A
#
# COMPACT_ATOMS: atom_id res chain seq x y z
N MET A 1 -1.02 -3.57 10.19
CA MET A 1 -0.64 -2.61 9.11
C MET A 1 0.86 -2.67 8.76
N LYS A 2 1.77 -2.19 9.62
CA LYS A 2 3.21 -2.08 9.33
C LYS A 2 3.85 -3.40 8.83
N TYR A 3 3.51 -4.53 9.46
CA TYR A 3 3.98 -5.86 9.06
C TYR A 3 3.83 -6.13 7.56
N SER A 4 2.62 -5.90 7.01
CA SER A 4 2.33 -6.14 5.60
C SER A 4 2.91 -5.04 4.70
N ALA A 5 2.82 -3.77 5.13
CA ALA A 5 3.31 -2.62 4.38
C ALA A 5 4.82 -2.64 4.19
N GLU A 6 5.58 -3.10 5.18
CA GLU A 6 7.05 -3.20 5.16
C GLU A 6 7.55 -4.63 4.89
N GLY A 7 6.63 -5.58 4.65
CA GLY A 7 6.92 -7.00 4.37
C GLY A 7 7.61 -7.28 3.04
N GLY A 8 8.30 -6.29 2.44
CA GLY A 8 8.97 -6.38 1.14
C GLY A 8 8.09 -5.93 -0.02
N GLY A 9 8.30 -6.52 -1.20
CA GLY A 9 7.57 -6.20 -2.43
C GLY A 9 8.42 -5.49 -3.48
N LYS A 10 7.96 -5.54 -4.73
CA LYS A 10 8.71 -4.97 -5.87
C LYS A 10 8.59 -3.46 -5.98
N ARG A 11 7.64 -2.85 -5.26
CA ARG A 11 7.38 -1.39 -5.24
C ARG A 11 7.22 -0.77 -6.64
N ILE A 12 6.70 -1.55 -7.59
CA ILE A 12 6.57 -1.09 -8.97
C ILE A 12 5.62 0.11 -9.10
N ARG A 13 4.53 0.13 -8.32
CA ARG A 13 3.53 1.20 -8.36
C ARG A 13 4.09 2.55 -7.89
N PRO A 14 4.71 2.67 -6.69
CA PRO A 14 5.32 3.94 -6.28
C PRO A 14 6.45 4.36 -7.22
N VAL A 15 7.27 3.43 -7.73
CA VAL A 15 8.29 3.75 -8.74
C VAL A 15 7.65 4.38 -9.98
N LEU A 16 6.62 3.75 -10.55
CA LEU A 16 5.91 4.29 -11.71
C LEU A 16 5.29 5.66 -11.42
N THR A 17 4.70 5.88 -10.25
CA THR A 17 4.16 7.18 -9.86
C THR A 17 5.23 8.28 -9.85
N LEU A 18 6.37 8.01 -9.21
CA LEU A 18 7.46 8.98 -9.13
C LEU A 18 8.10 9.24 -10.49
N GLU A 19 8.30 8.19 -11.28
CA GLU A 19 8.88 8.29 -12.62
C GLU A 19 7.97 9.04 -13.58
N PHE A 20 6.65 8.83 -13.50
CA PHE A 20 5.69 9.57 -14.31
C PHE A 20 5.69 11.06 -13.98
N CYS A 21 5.74 11.42 -12.69
CA CYS A 21 5.92 12.81 -12.27
C CYS A 21 7.19 13.43 -12.90
N ARG A 22 8.31 12.70 -12.83
CA ARG A 22 9.61 13.14 -13.36
C ARG A 22 9.57 13.40 -14.87
N VAL A 23 9.04 12.46 -15.67
CA VAL A 23 9.02 12.62 -17.14
C VAL A 23 8.04 13.69 -17.62
N CYS A 24 7.03 14.00 -16.80
CA CYS A 24 6.11 15.11 -17.06
C CYS A 24 6.69 16.47 -16.65
N GLY A 25 7.83 16.53 -15.96
CA GLY A 25 8.48 17.78 -15.51
C GLY A 25 8.14 18.21 -14.07
N GLY A 26 7.38 17.40 -13.32
CA GLY A 26 7.00 17.71 -11.95
C GLY A 26 8.12 17.48 -10.92
N GLU A 27 7.98 18.12 -9.76
CA GLU A 27 8.88 17.92 -8.62
C GLU A 27 8.61 16.57 -7.94
N VAL A 28 9.51 15.60 -8.11
CA VAL A 28 9.37 14.23 -7.57
C VAL A 28 9.11 14.20 -6.06
N GLN A 29 9.69 15.11 -5.28
CA GLN A 29 9.47 15.18 -3.84
C GLN A 29 8.01 15.43 -3.48
N ARG A 30 7.29 16.24 -4.27
CA ARG A 30 5.85 16.49 -4.10
C ARG A 30 5.00 15.28 -4.48
N ALA A 31 5.54 14.35 -5.28
CA ALA A 31 4.85 13.12 -5.66
C ALA A 31 4.97 11.98 -4.62
N ILE A 32 5.81 12.12 -3.58
CA ILE A 32 6.01 11.08 -2.56
C ILE A 32 4.71 10.68 -1.85
N PRO A 33 3.85 11.62 -1.37
CA PRO A 33 2.59 11.26 -0.74
C PRO A 33 1.69 10.42 -1.67
N PHE A 34 1.65 10.76 -2.96
CA PHE A 34 0.90 9.99 -3.97
C PHE A 34 1.47 8.57 -4.15
N ALA A 35 2.79 8.45 -4.25
CA ALA A 35 3.46 7.15 -4.37
C ALA A 35 3.21 6.26 -3.14
N CYS A 36 3.31 6.84 -1.94
CA CYS A 36 3.00 6.16 -0.68
C CYS A 36 1.54 5.70 -0.63
N ALA A 37 0.59 6.57 -0.95
CA ALA A 37 -0.83 6.24 -0.94
C ALA A 37 -1.17 5.10 -1.91
N VAL A 38 -0.60 5.11 -3.12
CA VAL A 38 -0.82 4.01 -4.08
C VAL A 38 -0.26 2.68 -3.55
N GLU A 39 0.88 2.69 -2.85
CA GLU A 39 1.43 1.45 -2.26
C GLU A 39 0.64 1.01 -1.01
N MET A 40 0.04 1.93 -0.25
CA MET A 40 -0.92 1.62 0.81
C MET A 40 -2.18 0.97 0.24
N ILE A 41 -2.73 1.53 -0.85
CA ILE A 41 -3.85 0.94 -1.62
C ILE A 41 -3.50 -0.47 -2.06
N HIS A 42 -2.33 -0.65 -2.67
CA HIS A 42 -1.87 -1.97 -3.07
C HIS A 42 -1.75 -2.93 -1.88
N THR A 43 -1.18 -2.48 -0.77
CA THR A 43 -0.94 -3.35 0.37
C THR A 43 -2.26 -3.77 1.04
N TYR A 44 -3.24 -2.87 1.20
CA TYR A 44 -4.51 -3.30 1.81
C TYR A 44 -5.21 -4.33 0.94
N SER A 45 -5.21 -4.16 -0.39
CA SER A 45 -5.85 -5.11 -1.29
C SER A 45 -5.28 -6.52 -1.09
N LEU A 46 -3.95 -6.65 -0.97
CA LEU A 46 -3.31 -7.93 -0.70
C LEU A 46 -3.65 -8.50 0.69
N ILE A 47 -3.80 -7.65 1.72
CA ILE A 47 -4.19 -8.13 3.06
C ILE A 47 -5.58 -8.75 3.01
N HIS A 48 -6.52 -8.10 2.32
CA HIS A 48 -7.89 -8.58 2.17
C HIS A 48 -7.98 -9.78 1.22
N ASP A 49 -7.25 -9.77 0.11
CA ASP A 49 -7.17 -10.90 -0.82
C ASP A 49 -6.64 -12.16 -0.12
N ASP A 50 -5.67 -12.02 0.80
CA ASP A 50 -5.15 -13.15 1.57
C ASP A 50 -6.17 -13.77 2.56
N LEU A 51 -7.31 -13.12 2.85
CA LEU A 51 -8.27 -13.63 3.85
C LEU A 51 -8.89 -14.97 3.42
N PRO A 52 -9.34 -15.81 4.38
CA PRO A 52 -9.95 -17.11 4.06
C PRO A 52 -11.21 -17.06 3.18
N CYS A 53 -11.94 -15.93 3.21
CA CYS A 53 -13.10 -15.70 2.37
C CYS A 53 -12.77 -15.25 0.93
N MET A 54 -11.50 -15.00 0.65
CA MET A 54 -10.97 -14.56 -0.65
C MET A 54 -10.04 -15.65 -1.21
N ASP A 55 -8.73 -15.41 -1.30
CA ASP A 55 -7.77 -16.37 -1.86
C ASP A 55 -7.27 -17.39 -0.81
N ASN A 56 -7.47 -17.09 0.49
CA ASN A 56 -7.05 -17.93 1.61
C ASN A 56 -5.54 -18.29 1.57
N ASP A 57 -4.71 -17.31 1.24
CA ASP A 57 -3.26 -17.48 1.16
C ASP A 57 -2.63 -17.52 2.56
N ASP A 58 -2.00 -18.65 2.91
CA ASP A 58 -1.30 -18.81 4.19
C ASP A 58 0.02 -18.00 4.24
N MET A 59 0.60 -17.71 3.07
CA MET A 59 1.95 -17.15 2.94
C MET A 59 1.99 -16.04 1.89
N ARG A 60 2.70 -14.96 2.21
CA ARG A 60 2.99 -13.87 1.28
C ARG A 60 4.47 -13.53 1.32
N ARG A 61 5.14 -13.60 0.16
CA ARG A 61 6.57 -13.25 -0.03
C ARG A 61 7.49 -14.00 0.95
N GLY A 62 7.22 -15.28 1.17
CA GLY A 62 8.00 -16.16 2.05
C GLY A 62 7.79 -15.91 3.55
N LYS A 63 6.77 -15.13 3.94
CA LYS A 63 6.36 -14.90 5.34
C LYS A 63 4.88 -15.28 5.52
N PRO A 64 4.41 -15.58 6.75
CA PRO A 64 2.98 -15.76 7.00
C PRO A 64 2.17 -14.56 6.50
N SER A 65 1.01 -14.81 5.89
CA SER A 65 0.09 -13.74 5.51
C SER A 65 -0.42 -13.00 6.77
N CYS A 66 -1.06 -11.84 6.58
CA CYS A 66 -1.46 -11.00 7.72
C CYS A 66 -2.42 -11.73 8.66
N HIS A 67 -3.37 -12.49 8.12
CA HIS A 67 -4.34 -13.23 8.92
C HIS A 67 -3.72 -14.43 9.64
N LYS A 68 -2.69 -15.07 9.05
CA LYS A 68 -1.93 -16.12 9.74
C LYS A 68 -1.04 -15.59 10.85
N ALA A 69 -0.47 -14.40 10.68
CA ALA A 69 0.40 -13.80 11.68
C ALA A 69 -0.37 -13.19 12.86
N PHE A 70 -1.59 -12.68 12.62
CA PHE A 70 -2.30 -11.86 13.61
C PHE A 70 -3.78 -12.20 13.83
N GLY A 71 -4.40 -13.09 13.05
CA GLY A 71 -5.84 -13.35 13.07
C GLY A 71 -6.61 -12.61 11.99
N GLU A 72 -7.75 -13.16 11.58
CA GLU A 72 -8.59 -12.63 10.48
C GLU A 72 -9.15 -11.25 10.80
N GLU A 73 -9.65 -11.05 12.01
CA GLU A 73 -10.23 -9.79 12.49
C GLU A 73 -9.22 -8.64 12.46
N TYR A 74 -7.97 -8.91 12.85
CA TYR A 74 -6.91 -7.92 12.81
C TYR A 74 -6.40 -7.67 11.39
N ALA A 75 -6.40 -8.69 10.53
CA ALA A 75 -6.08 -8.53 9.12
C ALA A 75 -7.13 -7.68 8.39
N LEU A 76 -8.42 -7.93 8.63
CA LEU A 76 -9.52 -7.12 8.10
C LEU A 76 -9.36 -5.64 8.48
N LEU A 77 -9.22 -5.36 9.78
CA LEU A 77 -9.03 -4.00 10.28
C LEU A 77 -7.72 -3.36 9.81
N ALA A 78 -6.66 -4.14 9.64
CA ALA A 78 -5.41 -3.65 9.07
C ALA A 78 -5.55 -3.24 7.61
N GLY A 79 -6.37 -3.95 6.82
CA GLY A 79 -6.70 -3.53 5.47
C GLY A 79 -7.52 -2.24 5.45
N ASP A 80 -8.62 -2.19 6.23
CA ASP A 80 -9.49 -1.00 6.31
C ASP A 80 -8.73 0.26 6.75
N GLY A 81 -7.90 0.12 7.78
CA GLY A 81 -7.07 1.21 8.30
C GLY A 81 -6.04 1.68 7.28
N LEU A 82 -5.46 0.77 6.49
CA LEU A 82 -4.44 1.11 5.50
C LEU A 82 -5.03 1.78 4.26
N LEU A 83 -6.22 1.35 3.81
CA LEU A 83 -6.99 2.05 2.79
C LEU A 83 -7.32 3.48 3.24
N THR A 84 -7.82 3.64 4.47
CA THR A 84 -8.17 4.95 5.02
C THR A 84 -6.93 5.85 5.15
N LEU A 85 -5.81 5.31 5.64
CA LEU A 85 -4.54 6.02 5.73
C LEU A 85 -4.02 6.46 4.35
N ALA A 86 -4.31 5.71 3.28
CA ALA A 86 -3.95 6.12 1.93
C ALA A 86 -4.65 7.44 1.53
N PHE A 87 -5.95 7.55 1.80
CA PHE A 87 -6.70 8.78 1.55
C PHE A 87 -6.23 9.94 2.43
N GLU A 88 -5.96 9.67 3.72
CA GLU A 88 -5.37 10.67 4.61
C GLU A 88 -4.01 11.16 4.06
N THR A 89 -3.17 10.25 3.59
CA THR A 89 -1.87 10.57 3.01
C THR A 89 -2.01 11.44 1.75
N LEU A 90 -2.98 11.14 0.87
CA LEU A 90 -3.29 11.96 -0.30
C LEU A 90 -3.80 13.34 0.07
N SER A 91 -4.64 13.45 1.11
CA SER A 91 -5.20 14.74 1.53
C SER A 91 -4.15 15.73 2.06
N LYS A 92 -2.98 15.22 2.48
CA LYS A 92 -1.83 16.02 2.93
C LYS A 92 -0.85 16.35 1.80
N ALA A 93 -1.09 15.87 0.58
CA ALA A 93 -0.22 16.15 -0.55
C ALA A 93 -0.39 17.60 -1.02
N GLU A 94 0.71 18.26 -1.34
CA GLU A 94 0.69 19.58 -1.98
C GLU A 94 0.52 19.43 -3.50
N ASP A 95 0.00 20.48 -4.13
CA ASP A 95 -0.11 20.55 -5.58
C ASP A 95 1.25 20.33 -6.27
N ILE A 96 1.24 19.43 -7.25
CA ILE A 96 2.37 19.22 -8.16
C ILE A 96 2.27 20.27 -9.25
N LYS A 97 3.17 21.24 -9.23
CA LYS A 97 3.36 22.15 -10.36
C LYS A 97 4.17 21.44 -11.44
N VAL A 98 3.65 21.45 -12.65
CA VAL A 98 4.24 20.89 -13.87
C VAL A 98 4.60 22.02 -14.81
#